data_AF-A0A946MJZ1-F1
#
_entry.id   AF-A0A946MJZ1-F1
#
_cell.length_a   1.000
_cell.length_b   1.000
_cell.length_c   1.000
_cell.angle_alpha   90.00
_cell.angle_beta   90.00
_cell.angle_gamma   90.00
#
_symmetry.space_group_name_H-M   'P 1'
#
loop_
_entity.id
_entity.type
_entity.pdbx_description
1 polymer ?
#
loop_
_entity_poly.entity_id
_entity_poly.type
_entity_poly.pdbx_seq_one_letter_code
_entity_poly.pdbx_strand_id
1 'polypeptide(L)'
;MLVSLSAILSDHHVASAIRQLEWFAQIIFSFCLWAFLRNNQRLILYTHLLVITGFLLVCAGLVFYWNILPNPYEYDWMTMTPYFINIRHFSHYCTAIVILGTAFLLGGSQKHMVLSCSFLLLSICWAFLFWSGSRAGIGSAVLGLFFIGILSENKKQRFLVITILSCLTGYLLSDAITLENYALGLVNAVKRTDFNNLLPGRIELWIFSLKWVKSSFLLGMGADAFRFLPNDNFIVYHPHNILIQFFLNWGVLGTFIFLLLQYRVTRMGYRTLLKGETGWLKGIKASCFSWIVVSLIFGLVDGIYYFAIPMTLTAYSFAVIFLENDKKPRLNFPKTYAIPINRCGIRSIVSVLVILLAFYKFFS
;
A
#
# COMPACT_ATOMS: atom_id res chain seq x y z
N MET A 1 -18.90 -17.95 -2.68
CA MET A 1 -19.92 -18.59 -3.52
C MET A 1 -20.59 -17.58 -4.44
N LEU A 2 -21.33 -16.57 -3.94
CA LEU A 2 -22.00 -15.57 -4.81
C LEU A 2 -21.05 -14.74 -5.69
N VAL A 3 -19.93 -14.27 -5.12
CA VAL A 3 -18.87 -13.54 -5.85
C VAL A 3 -18.19 -14.41 -6.92
N SER A 4 -18.15 -15.72 -6.71
CA SER A 4 -17.55 -16.68 -7.65
C SER A 4 -18.47 -16.96 -8.85
N LEU A 5 -19.78 -16.74 -8.71
CA LEU A 5 -20.73 -16.91 -9.81
C LEU A 5 -20.52 -15.84 -10.89
N SER A 6 -20.15 -14.59 -10.52
CA SER A 6 -19.92 -13.55 -11.52
C SER A 6 -18.74 -13.88 -12.44
N ALA A 7 -17.72 -14.59 -11.94
CA ALA A 7 -16.61 -15.05 -12.76
C ALA A 7 -17.00 -16.15 -13.74
N ILE A 8 -17.90 -17.05 -13.35
CA ILE A 8 -18.40 -18.12 -14.22
C ILE A 8 -19.34 -17.56 -15.28
N LEU A 9 -20.14 -16.54 -14.93
CA LEU A 9 -21.11 -15.89 -15.81
C LEU A 9 -20.52 -14.78 -16.67
N SER A 10 -19.21 -14.51 -16.55
CA SER A 10 -18.52 -13.47 -17.32
C SER A 10 -18.27 -13.92 -18.76
N ASP A 11 -18.44 -13.03 -19.72
CA ASP A 11 -18.03 -13.24 -21.12
C ASP A 11 -16.53 -13.58 -21.23
N HIS A 12 -15.73 -13.08 -20.27
CA HIS A 12 -14.29 -13.33 -20.16
C HIS A 12 -13.95 -14.19 -18.92
N HIS A 13 -14.65 -15.31 -18.78
CA HIS A 13 -14.57 -16.20 -17.61
C HIS A 13 -13.15 -16.59 -17.17
N VAL A 14 -12.19 -16.82 -18.08
CA VAL A 14 -10.79 -17.16 -17.70
C VAL A 14 -10.09 -15.99 -17.02
N ALA A 15 -10.12 -14.80 -17.63
CA ALA A 15 -9.50 -13.61 -17.05
C ALA A 15 -10.16 -13.25 -15.72
N SER A 16 -11.49 -13.32 -15.66
CA SER A 16 -12.23 -13.12 -14.43
C SER A 16 -11.89 -14.16 -13.37
N ALA A 17 -11.71 -15.43 -13.72
CA ALA A 17 -11.34 -16.47 -12.76
C ALA A 17 -9.93 -16.22 -12.18
N ILE A 18 -8.95 -15.89 -13.03
CA ILE A 18 -7.59 -15.54 -12.59
C ILE A 18 -7.65 -14.36 -11.63
N ARG A 19 -8.34 -13.27 -12.01
CA ARG A 19 -8.45 -12.09 -11.17
C ARG A 19 -9.14 -12.38 -9.85
N GLN A 20 -10.19 -13.20 -9.87
CA GLN A 20 -10.88 -13.63 -8.67
C GLN A 20 -9.98 -14.47 -7.74
N LEU A 21 -9.13 -15.33 -8.31
CA LEU A 21 -8.14 -16.11 -7.56
C LEU A 21 -7.10 -15.22 -6.89
N GLU A 22 -6.65 -14.14 -7.55
CA GLU A 22 -5.75 -13.16 -6.93
C GLU A 22 -6.37 -12.51 -5.67
N TRP A 23 -7.64 -12.10 -5.75
CA TRP A 23 -8.37 -11.58 -4.59
C TRP A 23 -8.50 -12.62 -3.47
N PHE A 24 -8.83 -13.88 -3.81
CA PHE A 24 -8.90 -14.96 -2.82
C PHE A 24 -7.53 -15.25 -2.19
N ALA A 25 -6.45 -15.25 -2.98
CA ALA A 25 -5.10 -15.44 -2.48
C ALA A 25 -4.74 -14.37 -1.43
N GLN A 26 -5.13 -13.11 -1.64
CA GLN A 26 -4.90 -12.02 -0.68
C GLN A 26 -5.70 -12.20 0.62
N ILE A 27 -6.95 -12.70 0.53
CA ILE A 27 -7.77 -13.01 1.71
C ILE A 27 -7.16 -14.18 2.50
N ILE A 28 -6.78 -15.26 1.81
CA ILE A 28 -6.14 -16.43 2.42
C ILE A 28 -4.81 -16.03 3.05
N PHE A 29 -4.00 -15.22 2.35
CA PHE A 29 -2.75 -14.69 2.87
C PHE A 29 -2.97 -13.89 4.17
N SER A 30 -3.95 -12.98 4.19
CA SER A 30 -4.31 -12.21 5.40
C SER A 30 -4.71 -13.13 6.56
N PHE A 31 -5.55 -14.14 6.30
CA PHE A 31 -6.00 -15.09 7.31
C PHE A 31 -4.85 -15.95 7.86
N CYS A 32 -4.01 -16.52 6.98
CA CYS A 32 -2.84 -17.30 7.37
C CYS A 32 -1.85 -16.46 8.17
N LEU A 33 -1.61 -15.21 7.75
CA LEU A 33 -0.73 -14.30 8.46
C LEU A 33 -1.29 -13.93 9.83
N TRP A 34 -2.59 -13.67 9.95
CA TRP A 34 -3.24 -13.45 11.23
C TRP A 34 -3.09 -14.66 12.16
N ALA A 35 -3.39 -15.86 11.68
CA ALA A 35 -3.30 -17.09 12.45
C ALA A 35 -1.86 -17.34 12.93
N PHE A 36 -0.87 -17.06 12.07
CA PHE A 36 0.54 -17.15 12.40
C PHE A 36 0.97 -16.12 13.46
N LEU A 37 0.63 -14.84 13.26
CA LEU A 37 1.01 -13.74 14.15
C LEU A 37 0.31 -13.81 15.51
N ARG A 38 -0.92 -14.32 15.56
CA ARG A 38 -1.66 -14.55 16.81
C ARG A 38 -0.91 -15.47 17.77
N ASN A 39 -0.24 -16.50 17.23
CA ASN A 39 0.54 -17.44 18.03
C ASN A 39 1.99 -16.97 18.26
N ASN A 40 2.44 -15.98 17.49
CA ASN A 40 3.82 -15.51 17.47
C ASN A 40 3.90 -13.98 17.56
N GLN A 41 3.36 -13.38 18.63
CA GLN A 41 3.25 -11.92 18.75
C GLN A 41 4.60 -11.18 18.59
N ARG A 42 5.73 -11.78 19.00
CA ARG A 42 7.07 -11.19 18.79
C ARG A 42 7.39 -10.99 17.31
N LEU A 43 6.84 -11.81 16.42
CA LEU A 43 7.05 -11.73 14.98
C LEU A 43 6.29 -10.58 14.32
N ILE A 44 5.31 -9.95 14.99
CA ILE A 44 4.59 -8.80 14.43
C ILE A 44 5.56 -7.67 14.06
N LEU A 45 6.50 -7.35 14.97
CA LEU A 45 7.52 -6.33 14.73
C LEU A 45 8.43 -6.72 13.56
N TYR A 46 8.86 -7.99 13.51
CA TYR A 46 9.70 -8.48 12.41
C TYR A 46 8.97 -8.44 11.07
N THR A 47 7.71 -8.85 11.00
CA THR A 47 6.89 -8.76 9.79
C THR A 47 6.71 -7.30 9.36
N HIS A 48 6.50 -6.39 10.31
CA HIS A 48 6.42 -4.95 10.00
C HIS A 48 7.73 -4.41 9.44
N LEU A 49 8.86 -4.80 10.04
CA LEU A 49 10.19 -4.45 9.54
C LEU A 49 10.44 -5.05 8.16
N LEU A 50 9.99 -6.27 7.87
CA LEU A 50 10.10 -6.88 6.53
C LEU A 50 9.35 -6.08 5.47
N VAL A 51 8.15 -5.56 5.78
CA VAL A 51 7.42 -4.66 4.88
C VAL A 51 8.24 -3.42 4.56
N ILE A 52 8.83 -2.79 5.59
CA ILE A 52 9.67 -1.59 5.42
C ILE A 52 10.97 -1.91 4.67
N THR A 53 11.63 -3.02 5.00
CA THR A 53 12.84 -3.47 4.31
C THR A 53 12.56 -3.78 2.84
N GLY A 54 11.44 -4.41 2.51
CA GLY A 54 11.03 -4.65 1.13
C GLY A 54 10.90 -3.36 0.33
N PHE A 55 10.32 -2.32 0.92
CA PHE A 55 10.28 -0.99 0.30
C PHE A 55 11.68 -0.38 0.12
N LEU A 56 12.52 -0.42 1.15
CA LEU A 56 13.88 0.12 1.07
C LEU A 56 14.73 -0.61 0.02
N LEU A 57 14.53 -1.91 -0.18
CA LEU A 57 15.18 -2.67 -1.26
C LEU A 57 14.74 -2.19 -2.64
N VAL A 58 13.46 -1.86 -2.83
CA VAL A 58 12.97 -1.25 -4.08
C VAL A 58 13.61 0.11 -4.28
N CYS A 59 13.65 0.97 -3.26
CA CYS A 59 14.33 2.27 -3.33
C CYS A 59 15.81 2.13 -3.69
N ALA A 60 16.53 1.20 -3.04
CA ALA A 60 17.92 0.93 -3.35
C ALA A 60 18.10 0.42 -4.78
N GLY A 61 17.19 -0.42 -5.27
CA GLY A 61 17.17 -0.87 -6.66
C GLY A 61 16.95 0.28 -7.66
N LEU A 62 16.07 1.23 -7.36
CA LEU A 62 15.86 2.43 -8.20
C LEU A 62 17.09 3.35 -8.19
N VAL A 63 17.70 3.58 -7.04
CA VAL A 63 18.95 4.36 -6.93
C VAL A 63 20.08 3.67 -7.67
N PHE A 64 20.23 2.35 -7.55
CA PHE A 64 21.20 1.59 -8.31
C PHE A 64 20.96 1.74 -9.81
N TYR A 65 19.71 1.56 -10.25
CA TYR A 65 19.33 1.70 -11.66
C TYR A 65 19.63 3.11 -12.21
N TRP A 66 19.35 4.15 -11.42
CA TRP A 66 19.70 5.53 -11.75
C TRP A 66 21.20 5.70 -12.07
N ASN A 67 22.07 5.06 -11.29
CA ASN A 67 23.52 5.22 -11.43
C ASN A 67 24.13 4.43 -12.60
N ILE A 68 23.41 3.46 -13.18
CA ILE A 68 23.88 2.68 -14.33
C ILE A 68 23.30 3.18 -15.66
N LEU A 69 22.28 4.03 -15.62
CA LEU A 69 21.70 4.60 -16.83
C LEU A 69 22.69 5.60 -17.45
N PRO A 70 22.91 5.56 -18.78
CA PRO A 70 23.76 6.54 -19.46
C PRO A 70 23.25 7.98 -19.30
N ASN A 71 21.92 8.16 -19.32
CA ASN A 71 21.27 9.44 -19.07
C ASN A 71 19.99 9.23 -18.24
N PRO A 72 20.08 9.28 -16.90
CA PRO A 72 18.91 9.07 -16.04
C PRO A 72 17.91 10.23 -16.08
N TYR A 73 18.28 11.42 -16.57
CA TYR A 73 17.40 12.59 -16.58
C TYR A 73 16.35 12.54 -17.70
N GLU A 74 16.72 11.93 -18.84
CA GLU A 74 15.86 11.75 -20.02
C GLU A 74 15.13 10.40 -20.03
N TYR A 75 15.50 9.48 -19.14
CA TYR A 75 14.87 8.17 -19.04
C TYR A 75 13.37 8.30 -18.76
N ASP A 76 12.54 7.47 -19.42
CA ASP A 76 11.10 7.44 -19.18
C ASP A 76 10.75 6.75 -17.87
N TRP A 77 11.02 7.45 -16.76
CA TRP A 77 10.62 7.01 -15.43
C TRP A 77 9.12 6.88 -15.27
N MET A 78 8.28 7.46 -16.14
CA MET A 78 6.83 7.41 -15.98
C MET A 78 6.27 6.03 -16.31
N THR A 79 6.66 5.44 -17.44
CA THR A 79 6.14 4.13 -17.90
C THR A 79 7.16 2.99 -17.85
N MET A 80 8.45 3.30 -17.72
CA MET A 80 9.52 2.31 -17.68
C MET A 80 10.18 2.22 -16.30
N THR A 81 9.50 2.64 -15.22
CA THR A 81 10.08 2.49 -13.87
C THR A 81 10.42 1.03 -13.59
N PRO A 82 11.65 0.68 -13.16
CA PRO A 82 11.95 -0.69 -12.74
C PRO A 82 10.93 -1.19 -11.71
N TYR A 83 10.52 -2.45 -11.82
CA TYR A 83 9.53 -3.14 -10.98
C TYR A 83 8.06 -2.68 -11.15
N PHE A 84 7.79 -1.56 -11.85
CA PHE A 84 6.44 -1.01 -11.97
C PHE A 84 6.12 -0.59 -13.40
N ILE A 85 4.95 -1.00 -13.91
CA ILE A 85 4.44 -0.54 -15.22
C ILE A 85 4.27 0.99 -15.26
N ASN A 86 4.08 1.61 -14.10
CA ASN A 86 4.00 3.06 -13.99
C ASN A 86 4.52 3.53 -12.63
N ILE A 87 5.23 4.65 -12.59
CA ILE A 87 5.75 5.23 -11.35
C ILE A 87 4.66 5.52 -10.31
N ARG A 88 3.42 5.74 -10.74
CA ARG A 88 2.30 5.96 -9.84
C ARG A 88 1.95 4.69 -9.05
N HIS A 89 2.25 3.49 -9.55
CA HIS A 89 2.11 2.26 -8.77
C HIS A 89 3.15 2.19 -7.65
N PHE A 90 4.37 2.70 -7.90
CA PHE A 90 5.36 2.87 -6.85
C PHE A 90 4.91 3.89 -5.80
N SER A 91 4.20 4.95 -6.23
CA SER A 91 3.60 5.94 -5.31
C SER A 91 2.57 5.30 -4.35
N HIS A 92 1.87 4.23 -4.76
CA HIS A 92 0.98 3.47 -3.87
C HIS A 92 1.76 2.83 -2.73
N TYR A 93 2.93 2.28 -3.04
CA TYR A 93 3.83 1.71 -2.04
C TYR A 93 4.39 2.78 -1.10
N CYS A 94 4.88 3.91 -1.66
CA CYS A 94 5.38 5.04 -0.87
C CYS A 94 4.32 5.55 0.10
N THR A 95 3.07 5.75 -0.37
CA THR A 95 1.94 6.20 0.45
C THR A 95 1.69 5.26 1.62
N ALA A 96 1.67 3.95 1.35
CA ALA A 96 1.47 2.94 2.38
C ALA A 96 2.61 2.96 3.42
N ILE A 97 3.87 3.11 3.00
CA ILE A 97 5.01 3.14 3.91
C ILE A 97 5.10 4.45 4.70
N VAL A 98 4.71 5.60 4.13
CA VAL A 98 4.56 6.85 4.91
C VAL A 98 3.63 6.60 6.11
N ILE A 99 2.50 5.94 5.89
CA ILE A 99 1.52 5.66 6.93
C ILE A 99 2.04 4.58 7.88
N LEU A 100 2.41 3.40 7.38
CA LEU A 100 2.86 2.25 8.16
C LEU A 100 4.12 2.58 8.98
N GLY A 101 5.10 3.25 8.38
CA GLY A 101 6.38 3.62 8.99
C GLY A 101 6.25 4.57 10.19
N THR A 102 5.13 5.27 10.34
CA THR A 102 4.86 6.09 11.54
C THR A 102 4.66 5.28 12.81
N ALA A 103 4.48 3.95 12.70
CA ALA A 103 4.30 3.06 13.85
C ALA A 103 5.38 3.26 14.93
N PHE A 104 6.63 3.48 14.51
CA PHE A 104 7.77 3.69 15.42
C PHE A 104 7.75 5.03 16.12
N LEU A 105 7.12 6.07 15.55
CA LEU A 105 6.95 7.36 16.20
C LEU A 105 5.95 7.27 17.36
N LEU A 106 4.87 6.51 17.15
CA LEU A 106 3.79 6.34 18.12
C LEU A 106 4.22 5.38 19.25
N GLY A 107 4.71 4.21 18.87
CA GLY A 107 4.92 3.09 19.78
C GLY A 107 6.38 2.77 20.12
N GLY A 108 7.35 3.36 19.41
CA GLY A 108 8.77 3.05 19.58
C GLY A 108 9.38 3.63 20.86
N SER A 109 10.56 3.09 21.20
CA SER A 109 11.42 3.67 22.22
C SER A 109 11.79 5.10 21.83
N GLN A 110 11.93 6.00 22.81
CA GLN A 110 12.36 7.38 22.56
C GLN A 110 13.87 7.51 22.27
N LYS A 111 14.55 6.40 21.98
CA LYS A 111 15.98 6.41 21.65
C LYS A 111 16.18 7.21 20.36
N HIS A 112 17.17 8.11 20.37
CA HIS A 112 17.53 8.93 19.22
C HIS A 112 17.66 8.12 17.93
N MET A 113 18.29 6.94 17.98
CA MET A 113 18.43 6.05 16.82
C MET A 113 17.09 5.69 16.16
N VAL A 114 16.05 5.35 16.92
CA VAL A 114 14.73 4.99 16.36
C VAL A 114 14.08 6.19 15.71
N LEU A 115 14.21 7.38 16.32
CA LEU A 115 13.67 8.62 15.77
C LEU A 115 14.40 9.01 14.49
N SER A 116 15.74 8.93 14.45
CA SER A 116 16.55 9.21 13.27
C SER A 116 16.23 8.25 12.12
N CYS A 117 16.10 6.94 12.40
CA CYS A 117 15.70 5.97 11.39
C CYS A 117 14.28 6.23 10.87
N SER A 118 13.35 6.62 11.74
CA SER A 118 11.97 6.95 11.34
C SER A 118 11.94 8.22 10.48
N PHE A 119 12.68 9.25 10.87
CA PHE A 119 12.84 10.47 10.09
C PHE A 119 13.42 10.15 8.70
N LEU A 120 14.53 9.40 8.63
CA LEU A 120 15.17 9.03 7.37
C LEU A 120 14.22 8.23 6.46
N LEU A 121 13.53 7.22 7.01
CA LEU A 121 12.56 6.42 6.28
C LEU A 121 11.46 7.31 5.68
N LEU A 122 10.85 8.17 6.50
CA LEU A 122 9.78 9.04 6.04
C LEU A 122 10.27 10.05 5.00
N SER A 123 11.47 10.60 5.16
CA SER A 123 12.08 11.52 4.18
C SER A 123 12.29 10.84 2.83
N ILE A 124 12.78 9.59 2.82
CA ILE A 124 12.94 8.81 1.58
C ILE A 124 11.58 8.55 0.93
N CYS A 125 10.56 8.17 1.72
CA CYS A 125 9.23 7.93 1.19
C CYS A 125 8.62 9.18 0.59
N TRP A 126 8.75 10.33 1.27
CA TRP A 126 8.28 11.62 0.75
C TRP A 126 9.03 12.05 -0.50
N ALA A 127 10.36 11.85 -0.55
CA ALA A 127 11.15 12.14 -1.74
C ALA A 127 10.63 11.39 -2.97
N PHE A 128 10.48 10.06 -2.87
CA PHE A 128 9.95 9.27 -3.98
C PHE A 128 8.47 9.57 -4.29
N LEU A 129 7.67 9.87 -3.27
CA LEU A 129 6.26 10.23 -3.47
C LEU A 129 6.13 11.54 -4.23
N PHE A 130 6.92 12.57 -3.89
CA PHE A 130 6.97 13.83 -4.63
C PHE A 130 7.57 13.65 -6.03
N TRP A 131 8.64 12.87 -6.15
CA TRP A 131 9.30 12.58 -7.41
C TRP A 131 8.35 11.90 -8.41
N SER A 132 7.49 11.00 -7.92
CA SER A 132 6.45 10.35 -8.75
C SER A 132 5.38 11.31 -9.32
N GLY A 133 5.26 12.52 -8.76
CA GLY A 133 4.20 13.47 -9.13
C GLY A 133 2.77 12.99 -8.81
N SER A 134 2.61 12.00 -7.92
CA SER A 134 1.31 11.39 -7.60
C SER A 134 0.49 12.24 -6.62
N ARG A 135 -0.43 13.05 -7.16
CA ARG A 135 -1.35 13.89 -6.35
C ARG A 135 -2.22 13.07 -5.40
N ALA A 136 -2.80 11.97 -5.89
CA ALA A 136 -3.66 11.11 -5.10
C ALA A 136 -2.87 10.39 -3.98
N GLY A 137 -1.64 9.96 -4.26
CA GLY A 137 -0.75 9.39 -3.24
C GLY A 137 -0.38 10.40 -2.15
N ILE A 138 0.01 11.62 -2.53
CA ILE A 138 0.33 12.71 -1.60
C ILE A 138 -0.87 13.04 -0.70
N GLY A 139 -2.04 13.28 -1.30
CA GLY A 139 -3.27 13.59 -0.55
C GLY A 139 -3.65 12.48 0.42
N SER A 140 -3.51 11.21 -0.02
CA SER A 140 -3.78 10.04 0.82
C SER A 140 -2.77 9.90 1.96
N ALA A 141 -1.49 10.14 1.71
CA ALA A 141 -0.46 10.12 2.75
C ALA A 141 -0.73 11.18 3.83
N VAL A 142 -1.06 12.42 3.44
CA VAL A 142 -1.44 13.49 4.36
C VAL A 142 -2.66 13.09 5.17
N LEU A 143 -3.70 12.55 4.53
CA LEU A 143 -4.92 12.12 5.20
C LEU A 143 -4.66 10.98 6.20
N GLY A 144 -3.77 10.05 5.87
CA GLY A 144 -3.41 8.97 6.79
C GLY A 144 -2.60 9.44 7.99
N LEU A 145 -1.70 10.39 7.79
CA LEU A 145 -0.97 11.05 8.87
C LEU A 145 -1.91 11.87 9.76
N PHE A 146 -2.93 12.50 9.18
CA PHE A 146 -3.99 13.19 9.92
C PHE A 146 -4.78 12.24 10.81
N PHE A 147 -5.25 11.10 10.28
CA PHE A 147 -5.93 10.07 11.09
C PHE A 147 -5.04 9.55 12.22
N ILE A 148 -3.75 9.31 11.95
CA ILE A 148 -2.79 8.91 12.98
C ILE A 148 -2.63 10.00 14.05
N GLY A 149 -2.53 11.26 13.65
CA GLY A 149 -2.40 12.41 14.56
C GLY A 149 -3.61 12.54 15.51
N ILE A 150 -4.82 12.24 15.03
CA ILE A 150 -6.03 12.18 15.88
C ILE A 150 -5.92 11.05 16.90
N LEU A 151 -5.46 9.88 16.48
CA LEU A 151 -5.34 8.68 17.33
C LEU A 151 -4.13 8.70 18.27
N SER A 152 -3.17 9.58 18.02
CA SER A 152 -1.97 9.76 18.84
C SER A 152 -2.29 10.61 20.06
N GLU A 153 -2.70 10.01 21.17
CA GLU A 153 -3.00 10.77 22.40
C GLU A 153 -1.72 11.36 23.03
N ASN A 154 -0.62 10.60 22.99
CA ASN A 154 0.66 10.96 23.57
C ASN A 154 1.70 11.23 22.46
N LYS A 155 2.53 12.26 22.64
CA LYS A 155 3.64 12.65 21.74
C LYS A 155 3.21 13.33 20.43
N LYS A 156 2.01 13.94 20.37
CA LYS A 156 1.51 14.69 19.20
C LYS A 156 2.51 15.69 18.62
N GLN A 157 3.13 16.52 19.47
CA GLN A 157 4.09 17.52 19.01
C GLN A 157 5.29 16.89 18.30
N ARG A 158 5.86 15.82 18.88
CA ARG A 158 6.98 15.11 18.27
C ARG A 158 6.59 14.46 16.95
N PHE A 159 5.44 13.80 16.93
CA PHE A 159 4.89 13.21 15.71
C PHE A 159 4.78 14.28 14.62
N LEU A 160 4.14 15.41 14.92
CA LEU A 160 3.99 16.54 13.99
C LEU A 160 5.34 17.06 13.51
N VAL A 161 6.29 17.33 14.42
CA VAL A 161 7.62 17.83 14.06
C VAL A 161 8.34 16.87 13.12
N ILE A 162 8.42 15.57 13.45
CA ILE A 162 9.13 14.61 12.61
C ILE A 162 8.43 14.43 11.26
N THR A 163 7.10 14.37 11.24
CA THR A 163 6.34 14.24 9.99
C THR A 163 6.49 15.47 9.10
N ILE A 164 6.45 16.68 9.65
CA ILE A 164 6.65 17.93 8.90
C ILE A 164 8.09 18.01 8.39
N LEU A 165 9.08 17.80 9.26
CA LEU A 165 10.49 17.87 8.86
C LEU A 165 10.83 16.81 7.81
N SER A 166 10.35 15.57 7.96
CA SER A 166 10.59 14.53 6.96
C SER A 166 9.90 14.82 5.63
N CYS A 167 8.69 15.41 5.65
CA CYS A 167 8.02 15.88 4.44
C CYS A 167 8.83 16.98 3.75
N LEU A 168 9.31 17.99 4.49
CA LEU A 168 10.13 19.08 3.95
C LEU A 168 11.47 18.55 3.40
N THR A 169 12.16 17.68 4.13
CA THR A 169 13.39 17.04 3.66
C THR A 169 13.13 16.19 2.42
N GLY A 170 12.04 15.41 2.39
CA GLY A 170 11.65 14.64 1.22
C GLY A 170 11.39 15.53 0.00
N TYR A 171 10.71 16.67 0.19
CA TYR A 171 10.54 17.66 -0.88
C TYR A 171 11.88 18.15 -1.43
N LEU A 172 12.80 18.60 -0.56
CA LEU A 172 14.12 19.08 -0.99
C LEU A 172 14.92 17.99 -1.71
N LEU A 173 14.87 16.74 -1.24
CA LEU A 173 15.52 15.61 -1.90
C LEU A 173 14.92 15.31 -3.27
N SER A 174 13.59 15.39 -3.40
CA SER A 174 12.91 15.20 -4.69
C SER A 174 13.22 16.33 -5.67
N ASP A 175 13.30 17.58 -5.20
CA ASP A 175 13.52 18.76 -6.02
C ASP A 175 14.98 18.85 -6.51
N ALA A 176 15.93 18.34 -5.72
CA ALA A 176 17.32 18.18 -6.13
C ALA A 176 17.51 17.25 -7.34
N ILE A 177 16.51 16.41 -7.66
CA ILE A 177 16.50 15.52 -8.81
C ILE A 177 15.45 16.01 -9.80
N THR A 178 15.80 17.03 -10.58
CA THR A 178 14.94 17.56 -11.64
C THR A 178 14.87 16.58 -12.81
N LEU A 179 13.67 16.26 -13.27
CA LEU A 179 13.45 15.43 -14.47
C LEU A 179 12.88 16.27 -15.60
N GLU A 180 13.20 15.92 -16.83
CA GLU A 180 12.65 16.61 -18.01
C GLU A 180 11.16 16.28 -18.24
N ASN A 181 10.72 15.09 -17.81
CA ASN A 181 9.35 14.66 -18.00
C ASN A 181 8.38 15.50 -17.15
N TYR A 182 7.59 16.33 -17.82
CA TYR A 182 6.58 17.20 -17.19
C TYR A 182 5.50 16.43 -16.42
N ALA A 183 5.36 15.11 -16.55
CA ALA A 183 4.44 14.29 -15.75
C ALA A 183 4.96 13.99 -14.32
N LEU A 184 6.24 14.24 -14.04
CA LEU A 184 6.92 13.86 -12.80
C LEU A 184 7.25 15.08 -11.93
N GLY A 185 7.50 14.83 -10.65
CA GLY A 185 7.80 15.88 -9.65
C GLY A 185 6.57 16.62 -9.12
N LEU A 186 6.67 17.09 -7.87
CA LEU A 186 5.60 17.80 -7.18
C LEU A 186 5.24 19.11 -7.87
N VAL A 187 6.24 19.93 -8.22
CA VAL A 187 6.03 21.25 -8.83
C VAL A 187 5.25 21.11 -10.14
N ASN A 188 5.65 20.17 -11.01
CA ASN A 188 4.92 19.92 -12.24
C ASN A 188 3.54 19.33 -11.96
N ALA A 189 3.37 18.48 -10.94
CA ALA A 189 2.06 17.97 -10.56
C ALA A 189 1.09 19.09 -10.15
N VAL A 190 1.59 20.12 -9.47
CA VAL A 190 0.81 21.33 -9.17
C VAL A 190 0.52 22.12 -10.44
N LYS A 191 1.51 22.36 -11.31
CA LYS A 191 1.30 23.09 -12.59
C LYS A 191 0.32 22.40 -13.54
N ARG A 192 0.28 21.06 -13.56
CA ARG A 192 -0.70 20.24 -14.30
C ARG A 192 -2.09 20.25 -13.67
N THR A 193 -2.26 20.87 -12.50
CA THR A 193 -3.56 20.96 -11.85
C THR A 193 -4.34 22.11 -12.44
N ASP A 194 -5.06 21.82 -13.50
CA ASP A 194 -6.19 22.64 -13.91
C ASP A 194 -7.40 22.23 -13.07
N PHE A 195 -7.78 23.09 -12.12
CA PHE A 195 -8.91 22.85 -11.23
C PHE A 195 -10.23 22.62 -11.98
N ASN A 196 -10.38 23.19 -13.17
CA ASN A 196 -11.57 23.01 -14.00
C ASN A 196 -11.59 21.65 -14.72
N ASN A 197 -10.42 21.01 -14.87
CA ASN A 197 -10.24 19.74 -15.60
C ASN A 197 -9.76 18.57 -14.71
N LEU A 198 -9.84 18.69 -13.39
CA LEU A 198 -9.43 17.63 -12.45
C LEU A 198 -10.30 16.36 -12.51
N LEU A 199 -11.58 16.53 -12.81
CA LEU A 199 -12.63 15.51 -12.71
C LEU A 199 -13.26 15.07 -14.05
N PRO A 200 -13.37 15.89 -15.11
CA PRO A 200 -14.14 15.53 -16.31
C PRO A 200 -13.74 14.18 -16.92
N GLY A 201 -12.45 13.91 -17.12
CA GLY A 201 -11.99 12.62 -17.66
C GLY A 201 -12.25 11.41 -16.73
N ARG A 202 -12.38 11.62 -15.41
CA ARG A 202 -12.78 10.57 -14.47
C ARG A 202 -14.29 10.36 -14.46
N ILE A 203 -15.07 11.44 -14.50
CA ILE A 203 -16.53 11.37 -14.55
C ILE A 203 -16.99 10.66 -15.83
N GLU A 204 -16.39 10.96 -16.98
CA GLU A 204 -16.67 10.26 -18.24
C GLU A 204 -16.37 8.77 -18.15
N LEU A 205 -15.19 8.41 -17.62
CA LEU A 205 -14.79 7.02 -17.36
C LEU A 205 -15.78 6.30 -16.44
N TRP A 206 -16.28 6.98 -15.41
CA TRP A 206 -17.22 6.45 -14.44
C TRP A 206 -18.61 6.25 -15.04
N ILE A 207 -19.12 7.25 -15.78
CA ILE A 207 -20.39 7.16 -16.50
C ILE A 207 -20.33 6.04 -17.54
N PHE A 208 -19.23 5.94 -18.29
CA PHE A 208 -18.98 4.85 -19.22
C PHE A 208 -19.06 3.49 -18.51
N SER A 209 -18.31 3.32 -17.42
CA SER A 209 -18.31 2.09 -16.62
C SER A 209 -19.72 1.71 -16.15
N LEU A 210 -20.47 2.68 -15.60
CA LEU A 210 -21.81 2.45 -15.04
C LEU A 210 -22.87 2.14 -16.11
N LYS A 211 -22.70 2.61 -17.35
CA LYS A 211 -23.61 2.25 -18.45
C LYS A 211 -23.58 0.75 -18.75
N TRP A 212 -22.41 0.12 -18.62
CA TRP A 212 -22.22 -1.31 -18.88
C TRP A 212 -22.78 -2.21 -17.77
N VAL A 213 -22.80 -1.76 -16.51
CA VAL A 213 -23.33 -2.56 -15.39
C VAL A 213 -24.84 -2.82 -15.50
N LYS A 214 -25.57 -2.07 -16.33
CA LYS A 214 -27.04 -2.21 -16.45
C LYS A 214 -27.48 -3.63 -16.82
N SER A 215 -26.72 -4.37 -17.61
CA SER A 215 -27.05 -5.74 -18.02
C SER A 215 -26.76 -6.79 -16.94
N SER A 216 -25.96 -6.46 -15.92
CA SER A 216 -25.64 -7.36 -14.80
C SER A 216 -25.60 -6.60 -13.46
N PHE A 217 -26.70 -5.91 -13.15
CA PHE A 217 -26.79 -5.03 -11.97
C PHE A 217 -26.56 -5.77 -10.65
N LEU A 218 -27.10 -7.00 -10.51
CA LEU A 218 -27.07 -7.75 -9.26
C LEU A 218 -25.72 -8.41 -8.99
N LEU A 219 -25.15 -9.08 -10.00
CA LEU A 219 -23.97 -9.94 -9.87
C LEU A 219 -22.70 -9.36 -10.51
N GLY A 220 -22.81 -8.30 -11.31
CA GLY A 220 -21.68 -7.73 -12.04
C GLY A 220 -21.27 -8.56 -13.24
N MET A 221 -20.29 -8.06 -13.98
CA MET A 221 -19.83 -8.61 -15.25
C MET A 221 -18.62 -9.56 -15.09
N GLY A 222 -18.20 -9.84 -13.85
CA GLY A 222 -17.01 -10.63 -13.53
C GLY A 222 -15.83 -9.76 -13.11
N ALA A 223 -14.91 -10.35 -12.35
CA ALA A 223 -13.67 -9.68 -11.98
C ALA A 223 -12.87 -9.29 -13.24
N ASP A 224 -12.21 -8.14 -13.20
CA ASP A 224 -11.49 -7.56 -14.36
C ASP A 224 -12.36 -7.09 -15.53
N ALA A 225 -13.70 -7.01 -15.37
CA ALA A 225 -14.61 -6.69 -16.46
C ALA A 225 -14.31 -5.36 -17.18
N PHE A 226 -13.79 -4.35 -16.47
CA PHE A 226 -13.47 -3.06 -17.09
C PHE A 226 -12.54 -3.19 -18.29
N ARG A 227 -11.56 -4.10 -18.23
CA ARG A 227 -10.56 -4.31 -19.27
C ARG A 227 -11.14 -4.79 -20.60
N PHE A 228 -12.35 -5.31 -20.58
CA PHE A 228 -12.98 -5.95 -21.73
C PHE A 228 -14.25 -5.23 -22.20
N LEU A 229 -14.52 -4.03 -21.70
CA LEU A 229 -15.66 -3.24 -22.17
C LEU A 229 -15.40 -2.79 -23.61
N PRO A 230 -16.34 -2.95 -24.55
CA PRO A 230 -16.11 -2.52 -25.91
C PRO A 230 -16.21 -0.97 -25.99
N ASN A 231 -15.21 -0.37 -26.62
CA ASN A 231 -14.99 1.08 -26.86
C ASN A 231 -13.94 1.72 -25.91
N ASP A 232 -12.67 1.36 -26.12
CA ASP A 232 -11.52 1.70 -25.29
C ASP A 232 -10.82 3.01 -25.67
N ASN A 233 -11.58 4.10 -25.82
CA ASN A 233 -10.96 5.44 -25.90
C ASN A 233 -10.14 5.79 -24.64
N PHE A 234 -10.22 4.97 -23.59
CA PHE A 234 -9.46 5.11 -22.36
C PHE A 234 -8.25 4.15 -22.33
N ILE A 235 -7.05 4.72 -22.18
CA ILE A 235 -5.80 3.95 -22.01
C ILE A 235 -5.63 3.60 -20.52
N VAL A 236 -6.61 2.89 -19.93
CA VAL A 236 -6.59 2.43 -18.53
C VAL A 236 -7.24 1.06 -18.39
N TYR A 237 -6.85 0.29 -17.38
CA TYR A 237 -7.36 -1.07 -17.15
C TYR A 237 -8.41 -1.16 -16.04
N HIS A 238 -8.77 -0.03 -15.43
CA HIS A 238 -9.74 0.03 -14.34
C HIS A 238 -10.33 1.45 -14.21
N PRO A 239 -11.52 1.60 -13.60
CA PRO A 239 -12.20 2.89 -13.53
C PRO A 239 -11.55 3.91 -12.56
N HIS A 240 -10.45 3.55 -11.87
CA HIS A 240 -9.81 4.37 -10.83
C HIS A 240 -10.79 4.83 -9.74
N ASN A 241 -11.81 4.00 -9.46
CA ASN A 241 -12.75 4.19 -8.38
C ASN A 241 -13.20 2.81 -7.89
N ILE A 242 -12.86 2.49 -6.64
CA ILE A 242 -13.08 1.18 -6.03
C ILE A 242 -14.57 0.82 -6.00
N LEU A 243 -15.47 1.76 -5.77
CA LEU A 243 -16.90 1.47 -5.71
C LEU A 243 -17.43 1.09 -7.09
N ILE A 244 -17.03 1.84 -8.11
CA ILE A 244 -17.41 1.54 -9.50
C ILE A 244 -16.76 0.24 -9.95
N GLN A 245 -15.50 0.00 -9.60
CA GLN A 245 -14.80 -1.24 -9.91
C GLN A 245 -15.48 -2.45 -9.27
N PHE A 246 -15.85 -2.37 -7.99
CA PHE A 246 -16.55 -3.45 -7.31
C PHE A 246 -17.95 -3.67 -7.87
N PHE A 247 -18.65 -2.60 -8.20
CA PHE A 247 -19.99 -2.66 -8.77
C PHE A 247 -19.98 -3.27 -10.17
N LEU A 248 -18.99 -2.91 -10.98
CA LEU A 248 -18.78 -3.51 -12.30
C LEU A 248 -18.42 -5.00 -12.19
N ASN A 249 -17.55 -5.37 -11.25
CA ASN A 249 -17.04 -6.73 -11.16
C ASN A 249 -18.03 -7.71 -10.49
N TRP A 250 -18.75 -7.26 -9.47
CA TRP A 250 -19.54 -8.12 -8.58
C TRP A 250 -20.95 -7.60 -8.28
N GLY A 251 -21.39 -6.54 -8.98
CA GLY A 251 -22.73 -5.99 -8.88
C GLY A 251 -23.01 -5.36 -7.53
N VAL A 252 -24.29 -5.03 -7.29
CA VAL A 252 -24.73 -4.42 -6.03
C VAL A 252 -24.46 -5.33 -4.83
N LEU A 253 -24.60 -6.66 -5.01
CA LEU A 253 -24.44 -7.62 -3.93
C LEU A 253 -22.98 -7.72 -3.48
N GLY A 254 -22.04 -7.83 -4.42
CA GLY A 254 -20.61 -7.87 -4.10
C GLY A 254 -20.12 -6.57 -3.48
N THR A 255 -20.52 -5.42 -4.03
CA THR A 255 -20.19 -4.10 -3.47
C THR A 255 -20.74 -3.94 -2.06
N PHE A 256 -21.99 -4.34 -1.81
CA PHE A 256 -22.59 -4.27 -0.48
C PHE A 256 -21.85 -5.16 0.53
N ILE A 257 -21.52 -6.39 0.17
CA ILE A 257 -20.74 -7.30 1.02
C ILE A 257 -19.37 -6.70 1.34
N PHE A 258 -18.68 -6.14 0.34
CA PHE A 258 -17.40 -5.46 0.54
C PHE A 258 -17.52 -4.29 1.54
N LEU A 259 -18.49 -3.40 1.33
CA LEU A 259 -18.73 -2.26 2.23
C LEU A 259 -19.08 -2.70 3.66
N LEU A 260 -19.88 -3.77 3.81
CA LEU A 260 -20.23 -4.33 5.10
C LEU A 260 -19.02 -4.91 5.83
N LEU A 261 -18.18 -5.67 5.12
CA LEU A 261 -16.93 -6.21 5.66
C LEU A 261 -16.01 -5.07 6.09
N GLN A 262 -15.86 -4.08 5.23
CA GLN A 262 -15.04 -2.91 5.49
C GLN A 262 -15.51 -2.16 6.74
N TYR A 263 -16.81 -1.90 6.86
CA TYR A 263 -17.41 -1.29 8.06
C TYR A 263 -17.13 -2.13 9.32
N ARG A 264 -17.29 -3.46 9.25
CA ARG A 264 -17.02 -4.34 10.40
C ARG A 264 -15.55 -4.29 10.81
N VAL A 265 -14.62 -4.31 9.86
CA VAL A 265 -13.19 -4.25 10.16
C VAL A 265 -12.81 -2.90 10.75
N THR A 266 -13.27 -1.79 10.16
CA THR A 266 -13.01 -0.45 10.70
C THR A 266 -13.59 -0.29 12.10
N ARG A 267 -14.83 -0.74 12.33
CA ARG A 267 -15.45 -0.70 13.66
C ARG A 267 -14.67 -1.52 14.69
N MET A 268 -14.20 -2.70 14.30
CA MET A 268 -13.40 -3.55 15.17
C MET A 268 -12.03 -2.93 15.45
N GLY A 269 -11.32 -2.46 14.42
CA GLY A 269 -10.02 -1.81 14.56
C GLY A 269 -10.07 -0.60 15.48
N TYR A 270 -11.11 0.24 15.33
CA TYR A 270 -11.35 1.36 16.24
C TYR A 270 -11.51 0.89 17.70
N ARG A 271 -12.33 -0.13 17.94
CA ARG A 271 -12.51 -0.70 19.30
C ARG A 271 -11.22 -1.29 19.86
N THR A 272 -10.40 -1.96 19.03
CA THR A 272 -9.12 -2.55 19.43
C THR A 272 -8.13 -1.47 19.87
N LEU A 273 -8.08 -0.34 19.13
CA LEU A 273 -7.22 0.79 19.45
C LEU A 273 -7.60 1.51 20.75
N LEU A 274 -8.90 1.59 21.06
CA LEU A 274 -9.39 2.19 22.30
C LEU A 274 -9.08 1.35 23.56
N LYS A 275 -8.81 0.05 23.41
CA LYS A 275 -8.61 -0.88 24.55
C LYS A 275 -7.21 -0.82 25.18
N GLY A 276 -6.59 0.36 25.23
CA GLY A 276 -5.46 0.64 26.13
C GLY A 276 -4.12 -0.04 25.80
N GLU A 277 -3.89 -0.47 24.55
CA GLU A 277 -2.55 -0.97 24.17
C GLU A 277 -1.49 0.11 24.36
N THR A 278 -0.26 -0.30 24.70
CA THR A 278 0.89 0.60 24.82
C THR A 278 2.09 0.07 24.04
N GLY A 279 3.06 0.95 23.76
CA GLY A 279 4.29 0.58 23.04
C GLY A 279 4.10 0.35 21.54
N TRP A 280 5.02 -0.43 20.95
CA TRP A 280 5.18 -0.57 19.49
C TRP A 280 3.95 -1.22 18.83
N LEU A 281 3.27 -2.12 19.52
CA LEU A 281 2.07 -2.78 19.00
C LEU A 281 0.92 -1.79 18.76
N LYS A 282 0.69 -0.86 19.71
CA LYS A 282 -0.29 0.23 19.52
C LYS A 282 0.05 1.05 18.28
N GLY A 283 1.33 1.37 18.10
CA GLY A 283 1.82 2.13 16.95
C GLY A 283 1.56 1.41 15.61
N ILE A 284 1.91 0.12 15.53
CA ILE A 284 1.67 -0.69 14.33
C ILE A 284 0.17 -0.82 14.04
N LYS A 285 -0.65 -1.12 15.06
CA LYS A 285 -2.11 -1.21 14.87
C LYS A 285 -2.71 0.12 14.44
N ALA A 286 -2.26 1.24 15.01
CA ALA A 286 -2.74 2.56 14.62
C ALA A 286 -2.40 2.90 13.16
N SER A 287 -1.18 2.58 12.73
CA SER A 287 -0.79 2.80 11.33
C SER A 287 -1.49 1.85 10.35
N CYS A 288 -1.66 0.57 10.71
CA CYS A 288 -2.44 -0.40 9.92
C CYS A 288 -3.92 0.03 9.80
N PHE A 289 -4.52 0.48 10.89
CA PHE A 289 -5.88 1.01 10.88
C PHE A 289 -6.01 2.23 9.96
N SER A 290 -5.08 3.18 10.08
CA SER A 290 -5.05 4.36 9.21
C SER A 290 -4.90 3.97 7.74
N TRP A 291 -4.00 3.04 7.42
CA TRP A 291 -3.86 2.51 6.05
C TRP A 291 -5.16 1.88 5.54
N ILE A 292 -5.86 1.07 6.33
CA ILE A 292 -7.15 0.48 5.92
C ILE A 292 -8.19 1.56 5.60
N VAL A 293 -8.29 2.62 6.39
CA VAL A 293 -9.26 3.70 6.14
C VAL A 293 -8.86 4.51 4.92
N VAL A 294 -7.59 4.89 4.82
CA VAL A 294 -7.07 5.75 3.76
C VAL A 294 -7.03 5.05 2.43
N SER A 295 -6.68 3.76 2.40
CA SER A 295 -6.66 2.97 1.16
C SER A 295 -8.03 2.96 0.48
N LEU A 296 -9.14 2.94 1.21
CA LEU A 296 -10.47 3.10 0.61
C LEU A 296 -10.64 4.46 -0.07
N ILE A 297 -10.25 5.53 0.62
CA ILE A 297 -10.39 6.91 0.12
C ILE A 297 -9.49 7.12 -1.10
N PHE A 298 -8.26 6.61 -1.03
CA PHE A 298 -7.33 6.59 -2.15
C PHE A 298 -7.92 5.77 -3.31
N GLY A 299 -8.54 4.64 -3.02
CA GLY A 299 -9.24 3.79 -3.97
C GLY A 299 -10.41 4.49 -4.67
N LEU A 300 -10.99 5.57 -4.14
CA LEU A 300 -12.06 6.33 -4.82
C LEU A 300 -11.56 7.15 -6.01
N VAL A 301 -10.27 7.50 -6.01
CA VAL A 301 -9.65 8.38 -7.02
C VAL A 301 -8.51 7.72 -7.79
N ASP A 302 -8.09 6.52 -7.36
CA ASP A 302 -7.04 5.74 -8.01
C ASP A 302 -7.29 4.22 -7.92
N GLY A 303 -6.59 3.45 -8.75
CA GLY A 303 -6.76 2.00 -8.87
C GLY A 303 -5.95 1.19 -7.86
N ILE A 304 -5.79 1.62 -6.62
CA ILE A 304 -4.87 0.93 -5.70
C ILE A 304 -5.28 -0.52 -5.42
N TYR A 305 -6.59 -0.83 -5.42
CA TYR A 305 -7.07 -2.20 -5.27
C TYR A 305 -6.96 -3.02 -6.55
N TYR A 306 -6.42 -2.44 -7.62
CA TYR A 306 -6.05 -3.17 -8.80
C TYR A 306 -4.69 -3.88 -8.63
N PHE A 307 -3.75 -3.28 -7.90
CA PHE A 307 -2.35 -3.73 -7.86
C PHE A 307 -2.03 -4.61 -6.66
N ALA A 308 -1.17 -5.61 -6.86
CA ALA A 308 -0.84 -6.62 -5.85
C ALA A 308 -0.15 -6.05 -4.60
N ILE A 309 0.73 -5.04 -4.75
CA ILE A 309 1.48 -4.45 -3.63
C ILE A 309 0.55 -3.78 -2.60
N PRO A 310 -0.24 -2.75 -2.97
CA PRO A 310 -1.19 -2.13 -2.03
C PRO A 310 -2.23 -3.12 -1.48
N MET A 311 -2.66 -4.12 -2.27
CA MET A 311 -3.53 -5.19 -1.77
C MET A 311 -2.83 -6.04 -0.69
N THR A 312 -1.58 -6.44 -0.90
CA THR A 312 -0.79 -7.20 0.08
C THR A 312 -0.58 -6.40 1.37
N LEU A 313 -0.33 -5.09 1.27
CA LEU A 313 -0.19 -4.22 2.45
C LEU A 313 -1.52 -4.03 3.20
N THR A 314 -2.63 -4.03 2.47
CA THR A 314 -3.98 -4.02 3.06
C THR A 314 -4.28 -5.35 3.75
N ALA A 315 -3.93 -6.48 3.13
CA ALA A 315 -4.04 -7.81 3.72
C ALA A 315 -3.19 -7.97 4.99
N TYR A 316 -1.96 -7.44 4.98
CA TYR A 316 -1.11 -7.33 6.17
C TYR A 316 -1.79 -6.51 7.28
N SER A 317 -2.32 -5.33 6.93
CA SER A 317 -2.96 -4.43 7.88
C SER A 317 -4.21 -5.06 8.50
N PHE A 318 -5.00 -5.78 7.72
CA PHE A 318 -6.11 -6.59 8.23
C PHE A 318 -5.63 -7.63 9.23
N ALA A 319 -4.60 -8.41 8.87
CA ALA A 319 -4.08 -9.45 9.74
C ALA A 319 -3.66 -8.91 11.11
N VAL A 320 -3.03 -7.73 11.16
CA VAL A 320 -2.61 -7.09 12.41
C VAL A 320 -3.78 -6.54 13.23
N ILE A 321 -4.79 -5.96 12.58
CA ILE A 321 -5.95 -5.36 13.28
C ILE A 321 -6.82 -6.41 13.98
N PHE A 322 -6.87 -7.63 13.45
CA PHE A 322 -7.58 -8.77 14.07
C PHE A 322 -6.83 -9.42 15.24
N LEU A 323 -5.63 -8.96 15.59
CA LEU A 323 -4.90 -9.51 16.74
C LEU A 323 -5.55 -9.04 18.06
N GLU A 324 -5.86 -9.99 18.93
CA GLU A 324 -6.38 -9.70 20.27
C GLU A 324 -5.30 -9.07 21.16
N ASN A 325 -5.72 -8.14 22.03
CA ASN A 325 -4.82 -7.32 22.82
C ASN A 325 -4.12 -8.07 23.97
N ASP A 326 -4.63 -9.23 24.40
CA ASP A 326 -4.17 -9.77 25.69
C ASP A 326 -4.47 -11.26 25.94
N LYS A 327 -4.18 -12.14 24.98
CA LYS A 327 -3.91 -13.53 25.36
C LYS A 327 -2.44 -13.59 25.77
N LYS A 328 -2.17 -13.67 27.09
CA LYS A 328 -0.91 -14.23 27.60
C LYS A 328 -0.54 -15.39 26.68
N PRO A 329 0.68 -15.46 26.14
CA PRO A 329 1.07 -16.55 25.26
C PRO A 329 0.68 -17.86 25.94
N ARG A 330 -0.24 -18.63 25.36
CA ARG A 330 -0.43 -20.04 25.78
C ARG A 330 0.76 -20.81 25.22
N LEU A 331 1.93 -20.57 25.80
CA LEU A 331 3.16 -21.29 25.48
C LEU A 331 3.12 -22.64 26.20
N ASN A 332 2.42 -23.61 25.61
CA ASN A 332 2.84 -25.01 25.73
C ASN A 332 3.52 -25.37 24.42
N PHE A 333 4.69 -24.78 24.18
CA PHE A 333 5.57 -25.31 23.15
C PHE A 333 6.47 -26.37 23.82
N PRO A 334 6.56 -27.58 23.24
CA PRO A 334 7.65 -28.47 23.60
C PRO A 334 8.97 -27.73 23.34
N LYS A 335 9.91 -27.84 24.29
CA LYS A 335 11.22 -27.14 24.33
C LYS A 335 12.11 -27.38 23.08
N THR A 336 11.64 -28.10 22.07
CA THR A 336 12.40 -28.58 20.92
C THR A 336 12.33 -27.71 19.67
N TYR A 337 11.55 -26.62 19.63
CA TYR A 337 11.51 -25.69 18.48
C TYR A 337 12.17 -24.34 18.75
N ALA A 338 13.26 -24.33 19.52
CA ALA A 338 14.22 -23.22 19.47
C ALA A 338 14.95 -23.26 18.13
N ILE A 339 14.30 -22.81 17.05
CA ILE A 339 15.04 -22.46 15.83
C ILE A 339 15.89 -21.23 16.21
N PRO A 340 17.22 -21.32 16.18
CA PRO A 340 18.07 -20.20 16.54
C PRO A 340 17.92 -19.12 15.46
N ILE A 341 17.08 -18.12 15.74
CA ILE A 341 16.80 -16.96 14.87
C ILE A 341 18.09 -16.20 14.50
N ASN A 342 19.19 -16.41 15.22
CA ASN A 342 20.49 -15.79 14.92
C ASN A 342 21.18 -16.29 13.64
N ARG A 343 20.78 -17.42 13.04
CA ARG A 343 21.44 -17.90 11.80
C ARG A 343 20.60 -17.71 10.55
N CYS A 344 19.28 -17.86 10.63
CA CYS A 344 18.44 -17.81 9.44
C CYS A 344 18.24 -16.37 8.93
N GLY A 345 17.97 -15.39 9.81
CA GLY A 345 17.85 -13.99 9.41
C GLY A 345 19.16 -13.39 8.89
N ILE A 346 20.28 -13.69 9.56
CA ILE A 346 21.61 -13.28 9.08
C ILE A 346 21.94 -13.96 7.74
N ARG A 347 21.63 -15.26 7.58
CA ARG A 347 21.79 -15.95 6.29
C ARG A 347 20.90 -15.34 5.21
N SER A 348 19.66 -14.95 5.49
CA SER A 348 18.81 -14.28 4.50
C SER A 348 19.37 -12.94 4.07
N ILE A 349 19.87 -12.12 5.00
CA ILE A 349 20.51 -10.82 4.69
C ILE A 349 21.81 -11.04 3.91
N VAL A 350 22.65 -11.99 4.34
CA VAL A 350 23.90 -12.34 3.65
C VAL A 350 23.63 -12.94 2.28
N SER A 351 22.60 -13.78 2.11
CA SER A 351 22.22 -14.35 0.81
C SER A 351 21.70 -13.27 -0.13
N VAL A 352 20.93 -12.30 0.36
CA VAL A 352 20.51 -11.13 -0.45
C VAL A 352 21.73 -10.30 -0.85
N LEU A 353 22.66 -10.02 0.06
CA LEU A 353 23.90 -9.29 -0.25
C LEU A 353 24.80 -10.06 -1.23
N VAL A 354 24.93 -11.38 -1.09
CA VAL A 354 25.71 -12.23 -2.00
C VAL A 354 25.08 -12.29 -3.39
N ILE A 355 23.75 -12.38 -3.48
CA ILE A 355 23.04 -12.30 -4.76
C ILE A 355 23.29 -10.93 -5.40
N LEU A 356 23.13 -9.83 -4.65
CA LEU A 356 23.39 -8.47 -5.18
C LEU A 356 24.84 -8.28 -5.65
N LEU A 357 25.83 -8.82 -4.92
CA LEU A 357 27.25 -8.77 -5.30
C LEU A 357 27.57 -9.68 -6.51
N ALA A 358 26.93 -10.84 -6.61
CA ALA A 358 27.07 -11.74 -7.76
C ALA A 358 26.47 -11.12 -9.03
N PHE A 359 25.32 -10.44 -8.90
CA PHE A 359 24.74 -9.65 -9.97
C PHE A 359 25.68 -8.50 -10.38
N TYR A 360 26.22 -7.73 -9.42
CA TYR A 360 27.19 -6.67 -9.72
C TYR A 360 28.37 -7.17 -10.56
N LYS A 361 28.95 -8.33 -10.21
CA LYS A 361 30.11 -8.91 -10.91
C LYS A 361 29.76 -9.54 -12.27
N PHE A 362 28.50 -9.84 -12.52
CA PHE A 362 28.05 -10.38 -13.81
C PHE A 362 27.74 -9.27 -14.83
N PHE A 363 27.49 -8.06 -14.35
CA PHE A 363 27.18 -6.89 -15.18
C PHE A 363 28.30 -5.83 -15.22
N SER A 364 29.37 -6.01 -14.45
CA SER A 364 30.65 -5.31 -14.57
C SER A 364 31.64 -6.16 -15.38
#